data_AF-A0A9P1IU96-F1
#
_entry.id   AF-A0A9P1IU96-F1
#
_cell.length_a   1.000
_cell.length_b   1.000
_cell.length_c   1.000
_cell.angle_alpha   90.00
_cell.angle_beta   90.00
_cell.angle_gamma   90.00
#
_symmetry.space_group_name_H-M   'P 1'
#
loop_
_entity.id
_entity.type
_entity.pdbx_description
1 polymer ?
#
loop_
_entity_poly.entity_id
_entity_poly.type
_entity_poly.pdbx_seq_one_letter_code
_entity_poly.pdbx_strand_id
1 'polypeptide(L)'
;MNLFYIIFLIGISHCEYDRFYNPPPCSLNDFLTILLCNSKLQMIQEKLTEIYSKNKEYGNNWEELNTMCESWKNCTQHVCGAVKDKVQFVGETCDFMKFFVSPEFTKCIGELNKNSSSCFINYINAPQTRNKEKKCEIFKNKCMEEEVAQKCSKRLAERFEKSQNLRISLEKC
;
A
#
# COMPACT_ATOMS: atom_id res chain seq x y z
N MET A 1 17.55 0.74 1.56
CA MET A 1 16.35 1.56 1.29
C MET A 1 15.21 0.64 0.89
N ASN A 2 14.06 0.73 1.57
CA ASN A 2 12.92 -0.16 1.37
C ASN A 2 12.16 0.25 0.09
N LEU A 3 11.88 -0.66 -0.84
CA LEU A 3 11.35 -0.32 -2.17
C LEU A 3 9.94 0.31 -2.10
N PHE A 4 9.13 -0.06 -1.10
CA PHE A 4 7.83 0.54 -0.82
C PHE A 4 7.90 2.06 -0.54
N TYR A 5 8.98 2.51 0.11
CA TYR A 5 9.24 3.92 0.38
C TYR A 5 9.51 4.68 -0.93
N ILE A 6 10.32 4.10 -1.83
CA ILE A 6 10.63 4.69 -3.14
C ILE A 6 9.37 4.79 -4.00
N ILE A 7 8.53 3.76 -3.98
CA ILE A 7 7.29 3.68 -4.75
C ILE A 7 6.25 4.71 -4.27
N PHE A 8 6.06 4.82 -2.96
CA PHE A 8 5.17 5.83 -2.36
C PHE A 8 5.65 7.25 -2.69
N LEU A 9 6.97 7.49 -2.64
CA LEU A 9 7.55 8.76 -3.04
C LEU A 9 7.45 9.04 -4.56
N ILE A 10 7.55 8.03 -5.43
CA ILE A 10 7.39 8.18 -6.89
C ILE A 10 5.93 8.51 -7.27
N GLY A 11 4.96 7.84 -6.65
CA GLY A 11 3.53 8.15 -6.87
C GLY A 11 3.15 9.57 -6.43
N ILE A 12 3.84 10.10 -5.41
CA ILE A 12 3.54 11.41 -4.83
C ILE A 12 4.37 12.55 -5.46
N SER A 13 5.60 12.31 -5.93
CA SER A 13 6.38 13.30 -6.67
C SER A 13 5.78 13.63 -8.04
N HIS A 14 5.09 12.67 -8.69
CA HIS A 14 4.25 12.96 -9.87
C HIS A 14 3.04 13.85 -9.53
N CYS A 15 2.65 13.96 -8.26
CA CYS A 15 1.57 14.84 -7.80
C CYS A 15 2.01 16.32 -7.78
N GLU A 16 3.30 16.60 -7.56
CA GLU A 16 3.84 17.96 -7.59
C GLU A 16 4.13 18.46 -9.01
N TYR A 17 4.52 17.56 -9.93
CA TYR A 17 4.91 17.94 -11.30
C TYR A 17 3.71 18.37 -12.17
N ASP A 18 2.57 17.69 -12.09
CA ASP A 18 1.39 18.03 -12.91
C ASP A 18 0.56 19.20 -12.39
N ARG A 19 0.80 19.68 -11.16
CA ARG A 19 0.14 20.89 -10.62
C ARG A 19 0.34 22.11 -11.51
N PHE A 20 1.42 22.15 -12.29
CA PHE A 20 1.83 23.32 -13.05
C PHE A 20 1.31 23.35 -14.50
N TYR A 21 0.94 22.20 -15.08
CA TYR A 21 0.73 22.14 -16.54
C TYR A 21 -0.71 21.86 -17.00
N ASN A 22 -1.63 21.44 -16.12
CA ASN A 22 -3.05 21.29 -16.45
C ASN A 22 -3.95 21.47 -15.20
N PRO A 23 -4.43 22.69 -14.89
CA PRO A 23 -5.38 22.87 -13.79
C PRO A 23 -6.73 22.20 -14.17
N PRO A 24 -7.27 21.27 -13.35
CA PRO A 24 -8.58 20.68 -13.61
C PRO A 24 -9.71 21.68 -13.31
N PRO A 25 -10.94 21.42 -13.82
CA PRO A 25 -12.13 22.26 -13.61
C PRO A 25 -12.70 22.05 -12.20
N CYS A 26 -11.93 22.44 -11.20
CA CYS A 26 -12.27 22.30 -9.79
C CYS A 26 -12.49 23.67 -9.16
N SER A 27 -13.37 23.76 -8.15
CA SER A 27 -13.60 25.01 -7.44
C SER A 27 -12.37 25.38 -6.59
N LEU A 28 -12.21 26.67 -6.25
CA LEU A 28 -11.14 27.12 -5.35
C LEU A 28 -11.12 26.36 -4.01
N ASN A 29 -12.30 25.96 -3.52
CA ASN A 29 -12.45 25.16 -2.31
C ASN A 29 -11.89 23.74 -2.47
N ASP A 30 -11.99 23.14 -3.66
CA ASP A 30 -11.42 21.81 -3.93
C ASP A 30 -9.90 21.90 -3.98
N PHE A 31 -9.34 22.97 -4.56
CA PHE A 31 -7.90 23.22 -4.56
C PHE A 31 -7.34 23.42 -3.14
N LEU A 32 -8.03 24.21 -2.32
CA LEU A 32 -7.66 24.40 -0.90
C LEU A 32 -7.79 23.11 -0.10
N THR A 33 -8.83 22.31 -0.36
CA THR A 33 -8.99 20.98 0.24
C THR A 33 -7.81 20.08 -0.12
N ILE A 34 -7.39 20.03 -1.40
CA ILE A 34 -6.22 19.26 -1.83
C ILE A 34 -4.94 19.71 -1.10
N LEU A 35 -4.71 21.01 -0.97
CA LEU A 35 -3.54 21.54 -0.22
C LEU A 35 -3.58 21.13 1.26
N LEU A 36 -4.74 21.19 1.90
CA LEU A 36 -4.92 20.78 3.29
C LEU A 36 -4.79 19.26 3.47
N CYS A 37 -5.27 18.46 2.51
CA CYS A 37 -5.12 17.01 2.56
C CYS A 37 -3.69 16.56 2.23
N ASN A 38 -2.92 17.36 1.50
CA ASN A 38 -1.52 17.08 1.21
C ASN A 38 -0.64 17.05 2.46
N SER A 39 -0.93 17.86 3.49
CA SER A 39 -0.20 17.78 4.76
C SER A 39 -0.41 16.42 5.44
N LYS A 40 -1.64 15.89 5.40
CA LYS A 40 -1.94 14.53 5.89
C LYS A 40 -1.23 13.46 5.07
N LEU A 41 -1.12 13.64 3.75
CA LEU A 41 -0.36 12.74 2.88
C LEU A 41 1.12 12.72 3.28
N GLN A 42 1.70 13.89 3.61
CA GLN A 42 3.06 13.99 4.10
C GLN A 42 3.26 13.28 5.45
N MET A 43 2.30 13.38 6.37
CA MET A 43 2.36 12.63 7.63
C MET A 43 2.34 11.11 7.40
N ILE A 44 1.52 10.63 6.44
CA ILE A 44 1.52 9.22 6.02
C ILE A 44 2.90 8.83 5.46
N GLN A 45 3.54 9.70 4.66
CA GLN A 45 4.90 9.48 4.12
C GLN A 45 5.92 9.31 5.24
N GLU A 46 5.96 10.25 6.17
CA GLU A 46 6.91 10.24 7.28
C GLU A 46 6.72 8.98 8.15
N LYS A 47 5.48 8.61 8.45
CA LYS A 47 5.17 7.41 9.23
C LYS A 47 5.56 6.12 8.51
N LEU A 48 5.29 6.02 7.21
CA LEU A 48 5.75 4.88 6.40
C LEU A 48 7.27 4.77 6.41
N THR A 49 7.96 5.89 6.26
CA THR A 49 9.43 5.97 6.31
C THR A 49 9.94 5.46 7.65
N GLU A 50 9.31 5.87 8.74
CA GLU A 50 9.62 5.42 10.08
C GLU A 50 9.44 3.89 10.23
N ILE A 51 8.29 3.36 9.80
CA ILE A 51 7.99 1.92 9.87
C ILE A 51 9.04 1.11 9.10
N TYR A 52 9.33 1.51 7.86
CA TYR A 52 10.26 0.79 6.99
C TYR A 52 11.73 0.97 7.35
N SER A 53 12.10 2.06 8.01
CA SER A 53 13.48 2.30 8.47
C SER A 53 13.77 1.57 9.78
N LYS A 54 12.78 1.43 10.66
CA LYS A 54 12.97 0.77 11.96
C LYS A 54 12.86 -0.75 11.89
N ASN A 55 12.30 -1.34 10.82
CA ASN A 55 12.13 -2.79 10.68
C ASN A 55 11.41 -3.42 11.91
N LYS A 56 10.63 -2.61 12.64
CA LYS A 56 10.02 -3.00 13.91
C LYS A 56 8.62 -3.57 13.67
N GLU A 57 8.30 -4.52 14.54
CA GLU A 57 7.12 -5.39 14.58
C GLU A 57 5.82 -4.82 14.01
N TYR A 58 5.06 -5.70 13.35
CA TYR A 58 3.63 -5.51 13.09
C TYR A 58 2.90 -5.20 14.43
N GLY A 59 2.24 -4.05 14.54
CA GLY A 59 1.65 -3.53 15.78
C GLY A 59 1.22 -2.06 15.67
N ASN A 60 1.15 -1.33 16.80
CA ASN A 60 0.59 0.03 16.94
C ASN A 60 0.92 1.05 15.83
N ASN A 61 2.13 0.99 15.24
CA ASN A 61 2.52 1.92 14.16
C ASN A 61 1.64 1.76 12.90
N TRP A 62 1.20 0.53 12.62
CA TRP A 62 0.37 0.23 11.48
C TRP A 62 -1.11 0.60 11.70
N GLU A 63 -1.59 0.52 12.94
CA GLU A 63 -2.93 1.02 13.32
C GLU A 63 -2.99 2.54 13.25
N GLU A 64 -1.95 3.22 13.71
CA GLU A 64 -1.79 4.67 13.59
C GLU A 64 -1.76 5.10 12.12
N LEU A 65 -1.00 4.38 11.28
CA LEU A 65 -0.96 4.59 9.84
C LEU A 65 -2.34 4.39 9.19
N ASN A 66 -3.10 3.36 9.60
CA ASN A 66 -4.46 3.14 9.11
C ASN A 66 -5.38 4.32 9.48
N THR A 67 -5.28 4.84 10.70
CA THR A 67 -6.04 6.01 11.14
C THR A 67 -5.71 7.25 10.31
N MET A 68 -4.42 7.48 10.00
CA MET A 68 -3.99 8.56 9.11
C MET A 68 -4.56 8.39 7.70
N CYS A 69 -4.54 7.16 7.17
CA CYS A 69 -5.11 6.80 5.88
C CYS A 69 -6.64 7.07 5.79
N GLU A 70 -7.41 6.72 6.82
CA GLU A 70 -8.85 7.01 6.89
C GLU A 70 -9.11 8.52 6.95
N SER A 71 -8.33 9.24 7.75
CA SER A 71 -8.40 10.70 7.85
C SER A 71 -8.06 11.39 6.52
N TRP A 72 -7.14 10.82 5.74
CA TRP A 72 -6.79 11.31 4.42
C TRP A 72 -7.89 11.00 3.38
N LYS A 73 -8.45 9.79 3.37
CA LYS A 73 -9.58 9.43 2.48
C LYS A 73 -10.80 10.31 2.67
N ASN A 74 -11.17 10.56 3.93
CA ASN A 74 -12.27 11.46 4.26
C ASN A 74 -11.98 12.90 3.79
N CYS A 75 -10.71 13.31 3.82
CA CYS A 75 -10.29 14.62 3.35
C CYS A 75 -10.39 14.73 1.82
N THR A 76 -10.12 13.65 1.08
CA THR A 76 -10.04 13.65 -0.38
C THR A 76 -11.31 13.20 -1.11
N GLN A 77 -12.39 12.90 -0.37
CA GLN A 77 -13.66 12.40 -0.93
C GLN A 77 -14.34 13.35 -1.94
N HIS A 78 -14.02 14.65 -1.90
CA HIS A 78 -14.59 15.68 -2.77
C HIS A 78 -13.67 16.09 -3.94
N VAL A 79 -12.51 15.43 -4.11
CA VAL A 79 -11.52 15.82 -5.13
C VAL A 79 -12.00 15.47 -6.54
N CYS A 80 -11.89 16.44 -7.46
CA CYS A 80 -12.29 16.32 -8.86
C CYS A 80 -11.10 16.38 -9.85
N GLY A 81 -11.40 16.06 -11.12
CA GLY A 81 -10.50 16.24 -12.26
C GLY A 81 -9.26 15.37 -12.24
N ALA A 82 -8.16 15.85 -12.84
CA ALA A 82 -6.90 15.10 -13.04
C ALA A 82 -6.22 14.63 -11.73
N VAL A 83 -6.64 15.16 -10.58
CA VAL A 83 -6.13 14.75 -9.26
C VAL A 83 -6.87 13.51 -8.72
N LYS A 84 -8.04 13.19 -9.27
CA LYS A 84 -8.88 12.05 -8.84
C LYS A 84 -8.15 10.71 -8.99
N ASP A 85 -7.44 10.50 -10.09
CA ASP A 85 -6.70 9.24 -10.33
C ASP A 85 -5.57 9.06 -9.31
N LYS A 86 -4.92 10.17 -8.94
CA LYS A 86 -3.86 10.17 -7.91
C LYS A 86 -4.42 9.94 -6.52
N VAL A 87 -5.57 10.54 -6.23
CA VAL A 87 -6.30 10.29 -4.98
C VAL A 87 -6.75 8.83 -4.90
N GLN A 88 -7.25 8.26 -6.00
CA GLN A 88 -7.64 6.87 -6.06
C GLN A 88 -6.44 5.95 -5.77
N PHE A 89 -5.29 6.20 -6.40
CA PHE A 89 -4.08 5.41 -6.18
C PHE A 89 -3.59 5.41 -4.72
N VAL A 90 -3.56 6.58 -4.07
CA VAL A 90 -3.20 6.68 -2.65
C VAL A 90 -4.27 5.99 -1.79
N GLY A 91 -5.55 6.13 -2.15
CA GLY A 91 -6.66 5.44 -1.49
C GLY A 91 -6.55 3.92 -1.56
N GLU A 92 -6.17 3.38 -2.71
CA GLU A 92 -5.90 1.94 -2.93
C GLU A 92 -4.69 1.48 -2.12
N THR A 93 -3.64 2.30 -2.02
CA THR A 93 -2.48 2.03 -1.15
C THR A 93 -2.89 1.98 0.32
N CYS A 94 -3.78 2.87 0.76
CA CYS A 94 -4.33 2.84 2.11
C CYS A 94 -5.19 1.59 2.37
N ASP A 95 -6.00 1.15 1.40
CA ASP A 95 -6.77 -0.10 1.52
C ASP A 95 -5.87 -1.34 1.58
N PHE A 96 -4.78 -1.33 0.80
CA PHE A 96 -3.73 -2.33 0.89
C PHE A 96 -3.18 -2.39 2.32
N MET A 97 -2.75 -1.26 2.90
CA MET A 97 -2.22 -1.26 4.27
C MET A 97 -3.24 -1.77 5.30
N LYS A 98 -4.50 -1.31 5.21
CA LYS A 98 -5.60 -1.75 6.09
C LYS A 98 -5.82 -3.26 6.02
N PHE A 99 -5.66 -3.86 4.85
CA PHE A 99 -5.78 -5.30 4.69
C PHE A 99 -4.67 -6.06 5.43
N PHE A 100 -3.41 -5.65 5.29
CA PHE A 100 -2.26 -6.33 5.93
C PHE A 100 -2.29 -6.30 7.46
N VAL A 101 -3.04 -5.37 8.05
CA VAL A 101 -3.18 -5.22 9.51
C VAL A 101 -4.51 -5.75 10.02
N SER A 102 -5.38 -6.21 9.13
CA SER A 102 -6.69 -6.72 9.50
C SER A 102 -6.55 -7.98 10.37
N PRO A 103 -7.38 -8.16 11.42
CA PRO A 103 -7.31 -9.33 12.30
C PRO A 103 -7.43 -10.67 11.55
N GLU A 104 -8.25 -10.69 10.49
CA GLU A 104 -8.42 -11.87 9.63
C GLU A 104 -7.11 -12.26 8.94
N PHE A 105 -6.42 -11.27 8.37
CA PHE A 105 -5.16 -11.49 7.67
C PHE A 105 -4.02 -11.81 8.62
N THR A 106 -3.88 -11.06 9.73
CA THR A 106 -2.81 -11.29 10.71
C THR A 106 -2.93 -12.66 11.37
N LYS A 107 -4.16 -13.11 11.67
CA LYS A 107 -4.41 -14.47 12.16
C LYS A 107 -3.99 -15.52 11.13
N CYS A 108 -4.42 -15.36 9.88
CA CYS A 108 -4.07 -16.26 8.77
C CYS A 108 -2.54 -16.39 8.60
N ILE A 109 -1.84 -15.27 8.50
CA ILE A 109 -0.38 -15.25 8.35
C ILE A 109 0.32 -15.84 9.59
N GLY A 110 -0.22 -15.61 10.79
CA GLY A 110 0.27 -16.26 12.01
C GLY A 110 0.21 -17.78 11.96
N GLU A 111 -0.83 -18.35 11.36
CA GLU A 111 -0.97 -19.80 11.15
C GLU A 111 0.00 -20.32 10.08
N LEU A 112 0.14 -19.61 8.95
CA LEU A 112 1.11 -19.96 7.90
C LEU A 112 2.56 -19.93 8.41
N ASN A 113 2.90 -18.94 9.24
CA ASN A 113 4.22 -18.82 9.85
C ASN A 113 4.49 -19.97 10.83
N LYS A 114 3.53 -20.31 11.70
CA LYS A 114 3.66 -21.44 12.63
C LYS A 114 3.88 -22.77 11.91
N ASN A 115 3.25 -22.94 10.76
CA ASN A 115 3.37 -24.14 9.94
C ASN A 115 4.61 -24.14 9.04
N SER A 116 5.48 -23.12 9.13
CA SER A 116 6.70 -22.99 8.32
C SER A 116 6.44 -23.15 6.82
N SER A 117 5.37 -22.53 6.32
CA SER A 117 5.03 -22.58 4.90
C SER A 117 6.18 -22.11 4.01
N SER A 118 6.51 -22.89 2.99
CA SER A 118 7.50 -22.52 1.99
C SER A 118 7.04 -21.34 1.12
N CYS A 119 5.74 -21.23 0.77
CA CYS A 119 5.22 -20.07 0.06
C CYS A 119 5.41 -18.81 0.91
N PHE A 120 5.05 -18.88 2.19
CA PHE A 120 5.14 -17.75 3.13
C PHE A 120 6.58 -17.31 3.34
N ILE A 121 7.49 -18.27 3.61
CA ILE A 121 8.92 -18.00 3.79
C ILE A 121 9.51 -17.35 2.52
N ASN A 122 9.17 -17.86 1.34
CA ASN A 122 9.64 -17.25 0.09
C ASN A 122 9.10 -15.83 -0.08
N TYR A 123 7.81 -15.62 0.21
CA TYR A 123 7.15 -14.33 0.07
C TYR A 123 7.71 -13.25 1.01
N ILE A 124 7.94 -13.57 2.29
CA ILE A 124 8.50 -12.60 3.25
C ILE A 124 9.96 -12.26 2.97
N ASN A 125 10.69 -13.16 2.30
CA ASN A 125 12.10 -12.98 1.95
C ASN A 125 12.29 -12.32 0.57
N ALA A 126 11.29 -12.33 -0.31
CA ALA A 126 11.33 -11.64 -1.60
C ALA A 126 11.72 -10.14 -1.50
N PRO A 127 11.22 -9.33 -0.54
CA PRO A 127 11.68 -7.96 -0.32
C PRO A 127 13.20 -7.79 -0.15
N GLN A 128 13.86 -8.80 0.43
CA GLN A 128 15.31 -8.78 0.71
C GLN A 128 16.14 -9.19 -0.51
N THR A 129 15.49 -9.70 -1.56
CA THR A 129 16.18 -10.17 -2.77
C THR A 129 16.65 -8.98 -3.60
N ARG A 130 17.96 -8.91 -3.86
CA ARG A 130 18.57 -7.87 -4.71
C ARG A 130 18.24 -8.03 -6.21
N ASN A 131 17.91 -9.25 -6.62
CA ASN A 131 17.49 -9.54 -8.00
C ASN A 131 16.00 -9.19 -8.19
N LYS A 132 15.73 -8.13 -8.95
CA LYS A 132 14.38 -7.65 -9.23
C LYS A 132 13.53 -8.69 -9.98
N GLU A 133 14.11 -9.40 -10.95
CA GLU A 133 13.39 -10.40 -11.75
C GLU A 133 12.91 -11.56 -10.86
N LYS A 134 13.81 -12.11 -10.05
CA LYS A 134 13.48 -13.16 -9.08
C LYS A 134 12.45 -12.70 -8.04
N LYS A 135 12.54 -11.45 -7.61
CA LYS A 135 11.56 -10.83 -6.70
C LYS A 135 10.17 -10.75 -7.33
N CYS A 136 10.10 -10.30 -8.58
CA CYS A 136 8.86 -10.21 -9.34
C CYS A 136 8.25 -11.58 -9.63
N GLU A 137 9.07 -12.58 -9.91
CA GLU A 137 8.64 -13.97 -10.08
C GLU A 137 7.94 -14.49 -8.81
N ILE A 138 8.50 -14.23 -7.63
CA ILE A 138 7.90 -14.64 -6.36
C ILE A 138 6.55 -13.95 -6.11
N PHE A 139 6.38 -12.68 -6.49
CA PHE A 139 5.10 -11.99 -6.32
C PHE A 139 4.04 -12.36 -7.36
N LYS A 140 4.45 -12.70 -8.58
CA LYS A 140 3.56 -13.20 -9.65
C LYS A 140 3.17 -14.66 -9.44
N ASN A 141 4.00 -15.40 -8.74
CA ASN A 141 3.74 -16.76 -8.31
C ASN A 141 2.52 -16.76 -7.36
N LYS A 142 1.49 -17.50 -7.74
CA LYS A 142 0.22 -17.60 -6.99
C LYS A 142 0.27 -18.49 -5.75
N CYS A 143 1.43 -19.03 -5.36
CA CYS A 143 1.60 -19.95 -4.21
C CYS A 143 1.02 -19.36 -2.93
N MET A 144 1.26 -18.07 -2.67
CA MET A 144 0.68 -17.40 -1.50
C MET A 144 -0.84 -17.19 -1.60
N GLU A 145 -1.35 -16.85 -2.78
CA GLU A 145 -2.79 -16.67 -3.00
C GLU A 145 -3.53 -18.00 -2.78
N GLU A 146 -3.00 -19.07 -3.35
CA GLU A 146 -3.53 -20.43 -3.23
C GLU A 146 -3.46 -20.92 -1.78
N GLU A 147 -2.35 -20.69 -1.09
CA GLU A 147 -2.21 -21.11 0.29
C GLU A 147 -3.13 -20.34 1.24
N VAL A 148 -3.29 -19.02 1.04
CA VAL A 148 -4.27 -18.21 1.77
C VAL A 148 -5.69 -18.70 1.48
N ALA A 149 -5.99 -19.10 0.24
CA ALA A 149 -7.31 -19.65 -0.12
C ALA A 149 -7.58 -20.99 0.57
N GLN A 150 -6.57 -21.85 0.65
CA GLN A 150 -6.68 -23.19 1.24
C GLN A 150 -6.71 -23.17 2.76
N LYS A 151 -5.87 -22.36 3.39
CA LYS A 151 -5.66 -22.37 4.85
C LYS A 151 -6.53 -21.38 5.59
N CYS A 152 -6.98 -20.32 4.92
CA CYS A 152 -7.68 -19.23 5.57
C CYS A 152 -9.08 -19.07 4.99
N SER A 153 -9.23 -18.38 3.86
CA SER A 153 -10.51 -18.31 3.15
C SER A 153 -10.35 -17.80 1.72
N LYS A 154 -11.28 -18.18 0.84
CA LYS A 154 -11.35 -17.67 -0.54
C LYS A 154 -11.48 -16.13 -0.59
N ARG A 155 -12.31 -15.54 0.26
CA ARG A 155 -12.48 -14.08 0.35
C ARG A 155 -11.17 -13.37 0.74
N LEU A 156 -10.40 -13.97 1.65
CA LEU A 156 -9.11 -13.41 2.06
C LEU A 156 -8.08 -13.52 0.93
N ALA A 157 -8.10 -14.61 0.17
CA ALA A 157 -7.25 -14.80 -1.00
C ALA A 157 -7.56 -13.79 -2.12
N GLU A 158 -8.82 -13.52 -2.42
CA GLU A 158 -9.23 -12.50 -3.40
C GLU A 158 -8.73 -11.10 -2.99
N ARG A 159 -8.83 -10.75 -1.71
CA ARG A 159 -8.28 -9.49 -1.17
C ARG A 159 -6.75 -9.45 -1.21
N PHE A 160 -6.11 -10.59 -0.96
CA PHE A 160 -4.66 -10.73 -1.07
C PHE A 160 -4.19 -10.58 -2.52
N GLU A 161 -4.84 -11.23 -3.49
CA GLU A 161 -4.55 -11.11 -4.93
C GLU A 161 -4.69 -9.66 -5.41
N LYS A 162 -5.79 -8.97 -5.04
CA LYS A 162 -5.93 -7.54 -5.36
C LYS A 162 -4.77 -6.71 -4.81
N SER A 163 -4.33 -7.03 -3.60
CA SER A 163 -3.20 -6.39 -2.95
C SER A 163 -1.87 -6.72 -3.63
N GLN A 164 -1.67 -7.96 -4.09
CA GLN A 164 -0.49 -8.37 -4.87
C GLN A 164 -0.42 -7.67 -6.21
N ASN A 165 -1.54 -7.57 -6.93
CA ASN A 165 -1.57 -6.90 -8.23
C ASN A 165 -1.18 -5.42 -8.12
N LEU A 166 -1.64 -4.74 -7.08
CA LEU A 166 -1.17 -3.39 -6.77
C LEU A 166 0.35 -3.40 -6.54
N ARG A 167 0.86 -4.30 -5.69
CA ARG A 167 2.30 -4.42 -5.43
C ARG A 167 3.14 -4.69 -6.69
N ILE A 168 2.70 -5.59 -7.57
CA ILE A 168 3.38 -5.94 -8.83
C ILE A 168 3.48 -4.68 -9.72
N SER A 169 2.37 -3.98 -9.91
CA SER A 169 2.31 -2.72 -10.67
C SER A 169 3.28 -1.67 -10.10
N LEU A 170 3.26 -1.51 -8.78
CA LEU A 170 4.12 -0.58 -8.05
C LEU A 170 5.61 -0.90 -8.19
N GLU A 171 5.99 -2.17 -8.11
CA GLU A 171 7.38 -2.61 -8.25
C GLU A 171 7.85 -2.63 -9.71
N LYS A 172 6.98 -2.31 -10.66
CA LYS A 172 7.21 -2.47 -12.11
C LYS A 172 7.75 -3.85 -12.41
N CYS A 173 7.12 -4.82 -11.78
CA CYS A 173 7.04 -6.18 -12.26
C CYS A 173 6.02 -6.21 -13.42
#